data_AF-A0A5N5P013-F1
#
_entry.id   AF-A0A5N5P013-F1
#
_cell.length_a   1.000
_cell.length_b   1.000
_cell.length_c   1.000
_cell.angle_alpha   90.00
_cell.angle_beta   90.00
_cell.angle_gamma   90.00
#
_symmetry.space_group_name_H-M   'P 1'
#
loop_
_entity.id
_entity.type
_entity.pdbx_description
1 polymer ?
#
loop_
_entity_poly.entity_id
_entity_poly.type
_entity_poly.pdbx_seq_one_letter_code
_entity_poly.pdbx_strand_id
1 'polypeptide(L)'
;MPPSPYRELMSKCRQAAEDIYAGCEEDKILGELGCLPDHDFALVQLLRRQASIITMLYPETAVGATLGVKTEDEVEYEADSDGKPEADPSLDSQLQSQLETESILQQQRLLRKRLEDILSISYSKFYHYTFSNLPIWLRQLYTDSSILKFAEQFLSSAMARHTVADIESDAFELSEEFTAMVKTLDLAIIMAGAAGVKRGRKWIDEALRLLGQCYIPDDEEKEEAEWLENQRKGIDLPSPWENRQSFSDFEPVSIPVSQPIRRTGYMDIHSFQRYLDRPVHKTTGALPLIITGLVDHWPALTTHPWSKPSYLFHCTLGGRRLVPVEIGRSYVDEGWGQELITFQEFISSYFVPELDSSSSPSAAKQQRDIAYLAQHPLLSQIPALRNDITIPDLCHTCPPPNPFNKGPAAEELDEPKLNAWFGPSGTITPLHTDPYHNLLVQVVGRKYVRLYGPWEGRKMRARGKEGGIDMSNTSEWDVGVEEGWDRRPEDEDEEGEGERGGKEEREEEFKDIPYVDCILEPGDTLYIPVGWWHYVRSLSVSFSVSFWWN
;
A
#
# COMPACT_ATOMS: atom_id res chain seq x y z
N MET A 1 -31.78 11.29 -13.98
CA MET A 1 -31.01 10.62 -12.92
C MET A 1 -29.54 10.76 -13.25
N PRO A 2 -28.64 10.87 -12.26
CA PRO A 2 -27.20 10.77 -12.53
C PRO A 2 -26.92 9.44 -13.27
N PRO A 3 -25.92 9.40 -14.16
CA PRO A 3 -25.52 8.15 -14.81
C PRO A 3 -25.13 7.14 -13.72
N SER A 4 -25.49 5.88 -13.95
CA SER A 4 -25.01 4.77 -13.11
C SER A 4 -23.47 4.78 -13.05
N PRO A 5 -22.83 4.50 -11.90
CA PRO A 5 -21.37 4.44 -11.77
C PRO A 5 -20.71 3.57 -12.85
N TYR A 6 -21.38 2.50 -13.28
CA TYR A 6 -20.96 1.65 -14.39
C TYR A 6 -20.86 2.38 -15.73
N ARG A 7 -21.90 3.16 -16.08
CA ARG A 7 -21.93 3.92 -17.33
C ARG A 7 -20.89 5.03 -17.32
N GLU A 8 -20.68 5.66 -16.17
CA GLU A 8 -19.64 6.65 -15.98
C GLU A 8 -18.23 6.05 -16.14
N LEU A 9 -17.97 4.89 -15.52
CA LEU A 9 -16.70 4.18 -15.65
C LEU A 9 -16.47 3.70 -17.09
N MET A 10 -17.50 3.19 -17.77
CA MET A 10 -17.43 2.81 -19.19
C MET A 10 -17.05 4.00 -20.08
N SER A 11 -17.71 5.15 -19.89
CA SER A 11 -17.40 6.37 -20.63
C SER A 11 -15.95 6.82 -20.37
N LYS A 12 -15.50 6.78 -19.11
CA LYS A 12 -14.10 7.08 -18.74
C LYS A 12 -13.08 6.17 -19.41
N CYS A 13 -13.33 4.85 -19.44
CA CYS A 13 -12.44 3.88 -20.09
C CYS A 13 -12.32 4.15 -21.60
N ARG A 14 -13.44 4.48 -22.26
CA ARG A 14 -13.46 4.81 -23.69
C ARG A 14 -12.74 6.13 -23.97
N GLN A 15 -13.05 7.19 -23.20
CA GLN A 15 -12.38 8.47 -23.32
C GLN A 15 -10.87 8.35 -23.08
N ALA A 16 -10.45 7.55 -22.10
CA ALA A 16 -9.03 7.32 -21.84
C ALA A 16 -8.33 6.66 -23.05
N ALA A 17 -8.98 5.71 -23.72
CA ALA A 17 -8.43 5.10 -24.93
C ALA A 17 -8.31 6.11 -26.09
N GLU A 18 -9.31 6.96 -26.31
CA GLU A 18 -9.25 8.02 -27.32
C GLU A 18 -8.15 9.05 -27.01
N ASP A 19 -8.06 9.48 -25.75
CA ASP A 19 -7.08 10.45 -25.28
C ASP A 19 -5.65 9.92 -25.40
N ILE A 20 -5.42 8.64 -25.09
CA ILE A 20 -4.11 7.99 -25.25
C ILE A 20 -3.77 7.86 -26.74
N TYR A 21 -4.73 7.45 -27.57
CA TYR A 21 -4.53 7.40 -29.03
C TYR A 21 -4.10 8.76 -29.60
N ALA A 22 -4.78 9.84 -29.19
CA ALA A 22 -4.48 11.19 -29.62
C ALA A 22 -3.17 11.74 -29.02
N GLY A 23 -2.86 11.40 -27.77
CA GLY A 23 -1.65 11.84 -27.07
C GLY A 23 -0.36 11.21 -27.61
N CYS A 24 -0.47 10.04 -28.23
CA CYS A 24 0.65 9.36 -28.89
C CYS A 24 0.90 9.81 -30.36
N GLU A 25 0.27 10.89 -30.82
CA GLU A 25 0.61 11.55 -32.10
C GLU A 25 1.99 12.22 -32.03
N GLU A 26 2.80 12.05 -33.09
CA GLU A 26 4.17 12.58 -33.18
C GLU A 26 4.30 14.04 -32.70
N ASP A 27 3.40 14.92 -33.14
CA ASP A 27 3.42 16.34 -32.81
C ASP A 27 3.05 16.65 -31.34
N LYS A 28 2.32 15.76 -30.66
CA LYS A 28 1.81 15.94 -29.29
C LYS A 28 2.63 15.20 -28.23
N ILE A 29 3.39 14.18 -28.64
CA ILE A 29 4.32 13.44 -27.79
C ILE A 29 5.24 14.40 -27.03
N LEU A 30 5.82 15.39 -27.75
CA LEU A 30 6.73 16.40 -27.19
C LEU A 30 6.10 17.22 -26.04
N GLY A 31 4.77 17.38 -26.03
CA GLY A 31 4.04 18.18 -25.04
C GLY A 31 3.42 17.36 -23.90
N GLU A 32 2.87 16.17 -24.17
CA GLU A 32 2.14 15.37 -23.17
C GLU A 32 2.93 14.20 -22.58
N LEU A 33 3.84 13.61 -23.35
CA LEU A 33 4.74 12.54 -22.90
C LEU A 33 6.19 13.05 -22.80
N GLY A 34 6.45 14.32 -23.08
CA GLY A 34 7.81 14.90 -23.11
C GLY A 34 8.61 14.46 -24.34
N CYS A 35 9.82 15.02 -24.48
CA CYS A 35 10.74 14.63 -25.56
C CYS A 35 11.11 13.16 -25.41
N LEU A 36 10.50 12.27 -26.19
CA LEU A 36 10.97 10.91 -26.35
C LEU A 36 12.32 10.97 -27.07
N PRO A 37 13.39 10.40 -26.50
CA PRO A 37 14.57 10.08 -27.28
C PRO A 37 14.15 9.15 -28.43
N ASP A 38 14.83 9.24 -29.58
CA ASP A 38 14.58 8.44 -30.80
C ASP A 38 14.49 6.91 -30.56
N HIS A 39 14.86 6.42 -29.37
CA HIS A 39 14.91 5.00 -29.02
C HIS A 39 13.56 4.38 -28.63
N ASP A 40 12.58 5.13 -28.12
CA ASP A 40 11.35 4.54 -27.56
C ASP A 40 10.04 4.92 -28.26
N PHE A 41 10.17 5.59 -29.40
CA PHE A 41 9.05 5.87 -30.31
C PHE A 41 8.25 4.61 -30.67
N ALA A 42 8.92 3.47 -30.84
CA ALA A 42 8.27 2.20 -31.16
C ALA A 42 7.28 1.75 -30.07
N LEU A 43 7.63 1.90 -28.79
CA LEU A 43 6.78 1.46 -27.68
C LEU A 43 5.55 2.36 -27.55
N VAL A 44 5.72 3.65 -27.80
CA VAL A 44 4.61 4.63 -27.83
C VAL A 44 3.67 4.36 -29.01
N GLN A 45 4.18 4.02 -30.19
CA GLN A 45 3.33 3.63 -31.32
C GLN A 45 2.61 2.28 -31.09
N LEU A 46 3.25 1.34 -30.38
CA LEU A 46 2.57 0.10 -29.95
C LEU A 46 1.41 0.38 -29.00
N LEU A 47 1.62 1.28 -28.03
CA LEU A 47 0.57 1.72 -27.11
C LEU A 47 -0.58 2.41 -27.86
N ARG A 48 -0.25 3.35 -28.76
CA ARG A 48 -1.22 4.03 -29.63
C ARG A 48 -2.09 3.03 -30.41
N ARG A 49 -1.45 2.01 -30.97
CA ARG A 49 -2.17 0.96 -31.70
C ARG A 49 -3.12 0.19 -30.79
N GLN A 50 -2.74 -0.11 -29.55
CA GLN A 50 -3.63 -0.80 -28.61
C GLN A 50 -4.83 0.08 -28.23
N ALA A 51 -4.61 1.39 -28.03
CA ALA A 51 -5.67 2.36 -27.78
C ALA A 51 -6.68 2.41 -28.95
N SER A 52 -6.19 2.40 -30.20
CA SER A 52 -7.04 2.29 -31.39
C SER A 52 -7.82 0.98 -31.45
N ILE A 53 -7.24 -0.14 -31.03
CA ILE A 53 -7.96 -1.43 -30.99
C ILE A 53 -9.07 -1.41 -29.95
N ILE A 54 -8.84 -0.83 -28.76
CA ILE A 54 -9.88 -0.68 -27.73
C ILE A 54 -11.07 0.13 -28.25
N THR A 55 -10.80 1.28 -28.89
CA THR A 55 -11.88 2.14 -29.45
C THR A 55 -12.67 1.44 -30.56
N MET A 56 -12.02 0.59 -31.37
CA MET A 56 -12.70 -0.22 -32.39
C MET A 56 -13.52 -1.37 -31.80
N LEU A 57 -12.99 -2.08 -30.80
CA LEU A 57 -13.64 -3.23 -30.17
C LEU A 57 -14.84 -2.82 -29.30
N TYR A 58 -14.77 -1.63 -28.70
CA TYR A 58 -15.79 -1.12 -27.78
C TYR A 58 -16.28 0.27 -28.24
N PRO A 59 -17.14 0.34 -29.29
CA PRO A 59 -17.68 1.60 -29.82
C PRO A 59 -18.90 2.12 -29.04
N GLU A 60 -19.05 3.44 -28.91
CA GLU A 60 -20.04 4.11 -28.04
C GLU A 60 -21.50 3.84 -28.44
N THR A 61 -21.74 3.54 -29.72
CA THR A 61 -23.07 3.45 -30.35
C THR A 61 -23.71 2.04 -30.34
N ALA A 62 -23.17 1.08 -29.59
CA ALA A 62 -23.74 -0.27 -29.49
C ALA A 62 -25.01 -0.31 -28.61
N VAL A 63 -26.04 0.45 -28.98
CA VAL A 63 -27.42 0.26 -28.54
C VAL A 63 -28.09 -0.62 -29.60
N GLY A 64 -28.14 -1.93 -29.36
CA GLY A 64 -28.95 -2.86 -30.17
C GLY A 64 -28.21 -3.76 -31.18
N ALA A 65 -26.88 -3.70 -31.26
CA ALA A 65 -26.13 -4.85 -31.78
C ALA A 65 -25.88 -5.77 -30.58
N THR A 66 -26.27 -7.04 -30.67
CA THR A 66 -25.72 -8.12 -29.85
C THR A 66 -24.20 -7.96 -29.92
N LEU A 67 -23.61 -7.27 -28.95
CA LEU A 67 -22.16 -7.24 -28.78
C LEU A 67 -21.75 -8.71 -28.78
N GLY A 68 -20.68 -9.05 -29.48
CA GLY A 68 -20.08 -10.38 -29.50
C GLY A 68 -19.70 -10.80 -28.08
N VAL A 69 -20.69 -11.27 -27.34
CA VAL A 69 -20.70 -11.61 -25.93
C VAL A 69 -21.17 -13.04 -25.88
N LYS A 70 -20.25 -13.95 -26.14
CA LYS A 70 -20.41 -15.35 -25.76
C LYS A 70 -19.13 -15.75 -25.04
N THR A 71 -19.28 -16.32 -23.84
CA THR A 71 -18.20 -16.94 -23.09
C THR A 71 -17.85 -18.30 -23.70
N GLU A 72 -16.71 -18.89 -23.31
CA GLU A 72 -16.35 -20.26 -23.72
C GLU A 72 -17.39 -21.31 -23.23
N ASP A 73 -18.22 -20.97 -22.25
CA ASP A 73 -19.24 -21.84 -21.63
C ASP A 73 -20.60 -21.87 -22.35
N GLU A 74 -20.85 -21.02 -23.35
CA GLU A 74 -22.15 -20.95 -24.06
C GLU A 74 -22.20 -21.75 -25.38
N VAL A 75 -21.28 -22.70 -25.59
CA VAL A 75 -21.30 -23.62 -26.74
C VAL A 75 -21.93 -24.95 -26.32
N GLU A 76 -23.19 -24.94 -25.89
CA GLU A 76 -23.95 -26.18 -25.72
C GLU A 76 -24.54 -26.66 -27.06
N TYR A 77 -24.29 -27.94 -27.35
CA TYR A 77 -24.72 -28.63 -28.56
C TYR A 77 -26.22 -28.94 -28.50
N GLU A 78 -27.06 -28.14 -29.18
CA GLU A 78 -28.41 -28.61 -29.53
C GLU A 78 -28.33 -29.56 -30.73
N ALA A 79 -28.39 -30.86 -30.43
CA ALA A 79 -28.61 -31.90 -31.43
C ALA A 79 -30.12 -32.11 -31.57
N ASP A 80 -30.72 -31.51 -32.61
CA ASP A 80 -32.11 -31.82 -32.97
C ASP A 80 -32.18 -32.73 -34.20
N SER A 81 -32.99 -33.77 -34.04
CA SER A 81 -33.14 -34.90 -34.96
C SER A 81 -34.25 -34.65 -36.00
N ASP A 82 -33.99 -35.15 -37.21
CA ASP A 82 -34.94 -35.45 -38.30
C ASP A 82 -35.60 -34.29 -39.07
N GLY A 83 -35.19 -34.15 -40.35
CA GLY A 83 -36.16 -33.87 -41.43
C GLY A 83 -35.77 -32.87 -42.53
N LYS A 84 -35.20 -33.39 -43.64
CA LYS A 84 -35.10 -32.85 -45.02
C LYS A 84 -34.18 -31.63 -45.30
N PRO A 85 -33.48 -31.61 -46.47
CA PRO A 85 -32.57 -30.53 -46.84
C PRO A 85 -33.33 -29.45 -47.63
N GLU A 86 -33.78 -28.41 -46.93
CA GLU A 86 -33.86 -27.08 -47.54
C GLU A 86 -32.61 -26.31 -47.09
N ALA A 87 -31.95 -25.61 -48.00
CA ALA A 87 -30.80 -24.77 -47.66
C ALA A 87 -31.32 -23.63 -46.78
N ASP A 88 -31.20 -23.79 -45.46
CA ASP A 88 -31.67 -22.85 -44.47
C ASP A 88 -30.72 -21.63 -44.42
N PRO A 89 -31.15 -20.43 -44.86
CA PRO A 89 -30.36 -19.21 -44.73
C PRO A 89 -30.05 -18.84 -43.26
N SER A 90 -30.62 -19.53 -42.27
CA SER A 90 -30.27 -19.36 -40.85
C SER A 90 -28.90 -19.95 -40.48
N LEU A 91 -28.45 -21.03 -41.15
CA LEU A 91 -27.19 -21.71 -40.80
C LEU A 91 -25.94 -20.90 -41.22
N ASP A 92 -25.98 -20.28 -42.41
CA ASP A 92 -24.90 -19.39 -42.88
C ASP A 92 -24.81 -18.11 -42.02
N SER A 93 -25.96 -17.58 -41.59
CA SER A 93 -26.02 -16.43 -40.68
C SER A 93 -25.47 -16.76 -39.28
N GLN A 94 -25.77 -17.96 -38.76
CA GLN A 94 -25.23 -18.43 -37.49
C GLN A 94 -23.73 -18.67 -37.57
N LEU A 95 -23.23 -19.27 -38.65
CA LEU A 95 -21.81 -19.52 -38.87
C LEU A 95 -21.01 -18.21 -39.02
N GLN A 96 -21.55 -17.21 -39.73
CA GLN A 96 -20.94 -15.88 -39.81
C GLN A 96 -20.87 -15.19 -38.45
N SER A 97 -21.95 -15.24 -37.67
CA SER A 97 -21.98 -14.68 -36.31
C SER A 97 -20.98 -15.38 -35.37
N GLN A 98 -20.80 -16.70 -35.50
CA GLN A 98 -19.79 -17.47 -34.76
C GLN A 98 -18.36 -17.04 -35.14
N LEU A 99 -18.07 -16.92 -36.44
CA LEU A 99 -16.75 -16.48 -36.93
C LEU A 99 -16.41 -15.05 -36.49
N GLU A 100 -17.39 -14.14 -36.50
CA GLU A 100 -17.21 -12.78 -36.00
C GLU A 100 -16.91 -12.76 -34.50
N THR A 101 -17.63 -13.57 -33.71
CA THR A 101 -17.41 -13.70 -32.26
C THR A 101 -16.02 -14.27 -31.95
N GLU A 102 -15.60 -15.33 -32.63
CA GLU A 102 -14.26 -15.89 -32.49
C GLU A 102 -13.16 -14.87 -32.86
N SER A 103 -13.39 -14.06 -33.90
CA SER A 103 -12.47 -13.00 -34.31
C SER A 103 -12.32 -11.94 -33.22
N ILE A 104 -13.42 -11.50 -32.60
CA ILE A 104 -13.41 -10.53 -31.50
C ILE A 104 -12.67 -11.09 -30.29
N LEU A 105 -12.98 -12.32 -29.88
CA LEU A 105 -12.30 -12.98 -28.75
C LEU A 105 -10.80 -13.14 -29.02
N GLN A 106 -10.41 -13.49 -30.24
CA GLN A 106 -9.00 -13.56 -30.63
C GLN A 106 -8.32 -12.19 -30.55
N GLN A 107 -8.99 -11.13 -31.00
CA GLN A 107 -8.47 -9.76 -30.90
C GLN A 107 -8.31 -9.32 -29.45
N GLN A 108 -9.26 -9.63 -28.57
CA GLN A 108 -9.18 -9.36 -27.13
C GLN A 108 -7.99 -10.09 -26.48
N ARG A 109 -7.81 -11.39 -26.75
CA ARG A 109 -6.65 -12.16 -26.25
C ARG A 109 -5.32 -11.55 -26.70
N LEU A 110 -5.23 -11.16 -27.98
CA LEU A 110 -4.03 -10.53 -28.53
C LEU A 110 -3.78 -9.15 -27.93
N LEU A 111 -4.83 -8.35 -27.70
CA LEU A 111 -4.76 -7.04 -27.07
C LEU A 111 -4.23 -7.15 -25.63
N ARG A 112 -4.80 -8.05 -24.82
CA ARG A 112 -4.33 -8.29 -23.44
C ARG A 112 -2.85 -8.64 -23.39
N LYS A 113 -2.44 -9.61 -24.21
CA LYS A 113 -1.04 -10.02 -24.30
C LYS A 113 -0.11 -8.87 -24.69
N ARG A 114 -0.50 -8.05 -25.68
CA ARG A 114 0.31 -6.90 -26.10
C ARG A 114 0.41 -5.83 -25.02
N LEU A 115 -0.66 -5.56 -24.28
CA LEU A 115 -0.63 -4.61 -23.17
C LEU A 115 0.30 -5.12 -22.05
N GLU A 116 0.29 -6.42 -21.77
CA GLU A 116 1.23 -7.06 -20.84
C GLU A 116 2.67 -6.97 -21.30
N ASP A 117 2.93 -7.23 -22.59
CA ASP A 117 4.26 -7.07 -23.18
C ASP A 117 4.75 -5.61 -23.05
N ILE A 118 3.89 -4.62 -23.33
CA ILE A 118 4.23 -3.19 -23.19
C ILE A 118 4.55 -2.84 -21.73
N LEU A 119 3.75 -3.31 -20.77
CA LEU A 119 3.98 -3.10 -19.34
C LEU A 119 5.29 -3.72 -18.89
N SER A 120 5.56 -4.97 -19.29
CA SER A 120 6.78 -5.70 -18.97
C SER A 120 8.03 -5.01 -19.53
N ILE A 121 7.99 -4.62 -20.81
CA ILE A 121 9.08 -3.88 -21.45
C ILE A 121 9.30 -2.53 -20.77
N SER A 122 8.23 -1.79 -20.48
CA SER A 122 8.30 -0.50 -19.79
C SER A 122 8.93 -0.66 -18.40
N TYR A 123 8.49 -1.66 -17.63
CA TYR A 123 9.02 -1.94 -16.30
C TYR A 123 10.48 -2.39 -16.32
N SER A 124 10.89 -3.22 -17.29
CA SER A 124 12.29 -3.65 -17.43
C SER A 124 13.27 -2.46 -17.56
N LYS A 125 12.80 -1.33 -18.10
CA LYS A 125 13.61 -0.12 -18.25
C LYS A 125 13.75 0.66 -16.95
N PHE A 126 12.89 0.42 -15.96
CA PHE A 126 12.97 1.09 -14.67
C PHE A 126 14.25 0.69 -13.94
N TYR A 127 14.73 -0.54 -14.11
CA TYR A 127 15.97 -1.05 -13.49
C TYR A 127 17.24 -0.27 -13.87
N HIS A 128 17.19 0.56 -14.92
CA HIS A 128 18.30 1.45 -15.28
C HIS A 128 18.36 2.74 -14.44
N TYR A 129 17.36 2.98 -13.58
CA TYR A 129 17.21 4.22 -12.83
C TYR A 129 16.89 3.94 -11.36
N THR A 130 17.36 4.81 -10.47
CA THR A 130 16.71 4.95 -9.16
C THR A 130 15.36 5.65 -9.36
N PHE A 131 14.37 5.38 -8.50
CA PHE A 131 13.04 5.95 -8.67
C PHE A 131 13.06 7.50 -8.76
N SER A 132 13.88 8.18 -7.95
CA SER A 132 14.03 9.64 -7.98
C SER A 132 14.56 10.18 -9.32
N ASN A 133 15.30 9.36 -10.07
CA ASN A 133 15.86 9.71 -11.37
C ASN A 133 15.07 9.06 -12.53
N LEU A 134 14.01 8.31 -12.24
CA LEU A 134 13.21 7.62 -13.25
C LEU A 134 12.45 8.66 -14.10
N PRO A 135 12.67 8.69 -15.43
CA PRO A 135 12.08 9.72 -16.28
C PRO A 135 10.55 9.71 -16.20
N ILE A 136 9.95 10.90 -16.04
CA ILE A 136 8.50 11.06 -15.90
C ILE A 136 7.75 10.47 -17.10
N TRP A 137 8.29 10.62 -18.32
CA TRP A 137 7.68 10.08 -19.53
C TRP A 137 7.57 8.55 -19.52
N LEU A 138 8.58 7.86 -18.98
CA LEU A 138 8.62 6.40 -18.90
C LEU A 138 7.64 5.90 -17.84
N ARG A 139 7.51 6.65 -16.74
CA ARG A 139 6.48 6.43 -15.72
C ARG A 139 5.07 6.63 -16.30
N GLN A 140 4.88 7.68 -17.09
CA GLN A 140 3.60 7.96 -17.74
C GLN A 140 3.26 6.90 -18.78
N LEU A 141 4.23 6.39 -19.54
CA LEU A 141 4.04 5.29 -20.48
C LEU A 141 3.52 4.03 -19.79
N TYR A 142 4.11 3.65 -18.65
CA TYR A 142 3.63 2.52 -17.84
C TYR A 142 2.23 2.80 -17.28
N THR A 143 1.97 4.04 -16.85
CA THR A 143 0.67 4.46 -16.31
C THR A 143 -0.44 4.40 -17.38
N ASP A 144 -0.23 5.00 -18.55
CA ASP A 144 -1.17 4.95 -19.68
C ASP A 144 -1.38 3.50 -20.16
N SER A 145 -0.33 2.66 -20.18
CA SER A 145 -0.46 1.22 -20.50
C SER A 145 -1.33 0.47 -19.49
N SER A 146 -1.20 0.81 -18.20
CA SER A 146 -2.02 0.23 -17.13
C SER A 146 -3.47 0.70 -17.23
N ILE A 147 -3.70 1.96 -17.57
CA ILE A 147 -5.04 2.52 -17.83
C ILE A 147 -5.71 1.79 -19.00
N LEU A 148 -4.99 1.52 -20.11
CA LEU A 148 -5.56 0.75 -21.21
C LEU A 148 -5.84 -0.71 -20.83
N LYS A 149 -4.95 -1.35 -20.06
CA LYS A 149 -5.17 -2.71 -19.56
C LYS A 149 -6.42 -2.76 -18.68
N PHE A 150 -6.55 -1.82 -17.75
CA PHE A 150 -7.75 -1.67 -16.94
C PHE A 150 -9.00 -1.42 -17.79
N ALA A 151 -8.92 -0.54 -18.78
CA ALA A 151 -10.04 -0.25 -19.67
C ALA A 151 -10.49 -1.50 -20.45
N GLU A 152 -9.54 -2.29 -20.96
CA GLU A 152 -9.84 -3.56 -21.63
C GLU A 152 -10.47 -4.59 -20.69
N GLN A 153 -9.91 -4.74 -19.48
CA GLN A 153 -10.45 -5.64 -18.45
C GLN A 153 -11.89 -5.25 -18.09
N PHE A 154 -12.13 -3.97 -17.85
CA PHE A 154 -13.46 -3.48 -17.50
C PHE A 154 -14.46 -3.59 -18.65
N LEU A 155 -14.10 -3.14 -19.86
CA LEU A 155 -15.00 -3.16 -21.02
C LEU A 155 -15.30 -4.57 -21.53
N SER A 156 -14.40 -5.54 -21.30
CA SER A 156 -14.62 -6.95 -21.63
C SER A 156 -15.33 -7.74 -20.52
N SER A 157 -15.41 -7.20 -19.30
CA SER A 157 -16.01 -7.87 -18.14
C SER A 157 -17.49 -8.19 -18.32
N ALA A 158 -18.01 -9.13 -17.54
CA ALA A 158 -19.45 -9.42 -17.50
C ALA A 158 -20.31 -8.18 -17.22
N MET A 159 -19.81 -7.29 -16.38
CA MET A 159 -20.54 -6.09 -15.95
C MET A 159 -20.81 -5.11 -17.08
N ALA A 160 -19.78 -4.83 -17.90
CA ALA A 160 -19.94 -3.93 -19.04
C ALA A 160 -21.01 -4.46 -20.00
N ARG A 161 -21.08 -5.80 -20.13
CA ARG A 161 -22.05 -6.48 -20.99
C ARG A 161 -23.48 -6.34 -20.44
N HIS A 162 -23.68 -6.59 -19.15
CA HIS A 162 -24.99 -6.41 -18.54
C HIS A 162 -25.46 -4.96 -18.51
N THR A 163 -24.54 -4.01 -18.25
CA THR A 163 -24.87 -2.58 -18.24
C THR A 163 -25.33 -2.10 -19.62
N VAL A 164 -24.75 -2.64 -20.70
CA VAL A 164 -25.19 -2.33 -22.07
C VAL A 164 -26.51 -3.03 -22.42
N ALA A 165 -26.73 -4.24 -21.89
CA ALA A 165 -27.96 -4.99 -22.11
C ALA A 165 -29.18 -4.46 -21.34
N ASP A 166 -29.02 -3.39 -20.53
CA ASP A 166 -30.03 -2.90 -19.57
C ASP A 166 -30.62 -4.02 -18.69
N ILE A 167 -29.82 -5.06 -18.46
CA ILE A 167 -30.11 -6.12 -17.50
C ILE A 167 -29.65 -5.57 -16.16
N GLU A 168 -30.52 -5.61 -15.14
CA GLU A 168 -30.11 -5.42 -13.75
C GLU A 168 -29.09 -6.52 -13.43
N SER A 169 -27.82 -6.22 -13.65
CA SER A 169 -26.73 -7.06 -13.16
C SER A 169 -26.57 -6.75 -11.71
N ASP A 170 -26.69 -7.78 -10.91
CA ASP A 170 -26.09 -7.82 -9.60
C ASP A 170 -24.63 -7.39 -9.77
N ALA A 171 -24.25 -6.35 -9.02
CA ALA A 171 -22.93 -5.76 -8.94
C ALA A 171 -21.85 -6.80 -8.56
N PHE A 172 -20.57 -6.41 -8.43
CA PHE A 172 -19.49 -7.40 -8.25
C PHE A 172 -19.70 -8.22 -6.97
N GLU A 173 -19.92 -9.54 -7.11
CA GLU A 173 -19.45 -10.50 -6.10
C GLU A 173 -17.92 -10.54 -6.12
N LEU A 174 -17.31 -11.04 -5.05
CA LEU A 174 -15.86 -11.13 -4.82
C LEU A 174 -15.12 -11.97 -5.90
N SER A 175 -14.96 -11.45 -7.12
CA SER A 175 -14.42 -12.20 -8.28
C SER A 175 -12.96 -11.88 -8.59
N GLU A 176 -12.29 -12.82 -9.26
CA GLU A 176 -10.92 -12.67 -9.76
C GLU A 176 -10.76 -11.52 -10.77
N GLU A 177 -11.80 -11.21 -11.56
CA GLU A 177 -11.77 -10.10 -12.53
C GLU A 177 -11.66 -8.74 -11.81
N PHE A 178 -12.42 -8.55 -10.72
CA PHE A 178 -12.36 -7.35 -9.90
C PHE A 178 -10.99 -7.18 -9.26
N THR A 179 -10.47 -8.26 -8.67
CA THR A 179 -9.13 -8.29 -8.09
C THR A 179 -8.07 -7.92 -9.14
N ALA A 180 -8.14 -8.46 -10.35
CA ALA A 180 -7.20 -8.15 -11.43
C ALA A 180 -7.25 -6.67 -11.88
N MET A 181 -8.44 -6.06 -11.88
CA MET A 181 -8.61 -4.64 -12.20
C MET A 181 -7.99 -3.74 -11.12
N VAL A 182 -8.26 -4.01 -9.84
CA VAL A 182 -7.66 -3.29 -8.71
C VAL A 182 -6.14 -3.41 -8.74
N LYS A 183 -5.61 -4.63 -8.91
CA LYS A 183 -4.17 -4.90 -9.02
C LYS A 183 -3.51 -4.09 -10.14
N THR A 184 -4.16 -3.98 -11.30
CA THR A 184 -3.63 -3.23 -12.45
C THR A 184 -3.46 -1.75 -12.13
N LEU A 185 -4.44 -1.15 -11.45
CA LEU A 185 -4.39 0.26 -11.04
C LEU A 185 -3.41 0.51 -9.89
N ASP A 186 -3.33 -0.40 -8.91
CA ASP A 186 -2.36 -0.29 -7.82
C ASP A 186 -0.92 -0.41 -8.32
N LEU A 187 -0.62 -1.31 -9.26
CA LEU A 187 0.71 -1.40 -9.87
C LEU A 187 1.11 -0.09 -10.57
N ALA A 188 0.17 0.60 -11.22
CA ALA A 188 0.46 1.92 -11.80
C ALA A 188 0.83 2.95 -10.73
N ILE A 189 0.16 2.92 -9.56
CA ILE A 189 0.48 3.78 -8.41
C ILE A 189 1.84 3.41 -7.82
N ILE A 190 2.08 2.14 -7.53
CA ILE A 190 3.27 1.66 -6.80
C ILE A 190 4.52 1.76 -7.68
N MET A 191 4.45 1.24 -8.91
CA MET A 191 5.63 1.13 -9.77
C MET A 191 5.96 2.45 -10.47
N ALA A 192 4.95 3.22 -10.88
CA ALA A 192 5.14 4.44 -11.68
C ALA A 192 4.71 5.72 -10.97
N GLY A 193 4.18 5.65 -9.74
CA GLY A 193 3.62 6.80 -9.04
C GLY A 193 2.38 7.40 -9.70
N ALA A 194 1.69 6.64 -10.56
CA ALA A 194 0.56 7.10 -11.38
C ALA A 194 0.88 8.39 -12.15
N ALA A 195 2.03 8.42 -12.83
CA ALA A 195 2.52 9.61 -13.51
C ALA A 195 1.62 10.00 -14.71
N GLY A 196 1.40 11.30 -14.86
CA GLY A 196 0.58 11.88 -15.93
C GLY A 196 -0.28 13.03 -15.41
N VAL A 197 -0.30 14.15 -16.14
CA VAL A 197 -1.03 15.36 -15.71
C VAL A 197 -2.53 15.20 -15.89
N LYS A 198 -2.96 14.73 -17.07
CA LYS A 198 -4.37 14.48 -17.41
C LYS A 198 -4.83 13.07 -17.03
N ARG A 199 -3.99 12.06 -17.34
CA ARG A 199 -4.26 10.62 -17.20
C ARG A 199 -3.23 9.97 -16.28
N GLY A 200 -3.28 10.35 -15.01
CA GLY A 200 -2.40 9.84 -13.97
C GLY A 200 -3.18 9.65 -12.68
N ARG A 201 -2.62 10.10 -11.55
CA ARG A 201 -3.19 9.89 -10.23
C ARG A 201 -4.67 10.23 -10.10
N LYS A 202 -5.08 11.42 -10.55
CA LYS A 202 -6.50 11.85 -10.50
C LYS A 202 -7.43 10.93 -11.27
N TRP A 203 -6.98 10.39 -12.41
CA TRP A 203 -7.79 9.47 -13.21
C TRP A 203 -7.91 8.12 -12.51
N ILE A 204 -6.80 7.60 -11.98
CA ILE A 204 -6.76 6.30 -11.30
C ILE A 204 -7.57 6.31 -10.00
N ASP A 205 -7.41 7.34 -9.16
CA ASP A 205 -8.18 7.46 -7.91
C ASP A 205 -9.68 7.49 -8.20
N GLU A 206 -10.08 8.20 -9.26
CA GLU A 206 -11.47 8.28 -9.68
C GLU A 206 -11.99 6.96 -10.28
N ALA A 207 -11.16 6.23 -11.04
CA ALA A 207 -11.49 4.91 -11.54
C ALA A 207 -11.67 3.90 -10.39
N LEU A 208 -10.77 3.90 -9.39
CA LEU A 208 -10.90 3.09 -8.18
C LEU A 208 -12.15 3.45 -7.38
N ARG A 209 -12.47 4.75 -7.27
CA ARG A 209 -13.71 5.23 -6.61
C ARG A 209 -14.96 4.71 -7.31
N LEU A 210 -15.04 4.86 -8.64
CA LEU A 210 -16.17 4.37 -9.44
C LEU A 210 -16.27 2.85 -9.39
N LEU A 211 -15.12 2.15 -9.46
CA LEU A 211 -15.05 0.70 -9.33
C LEU A 211 -15.54 0.23 -7.96
N GLY A 212 -15.20 0.94 -6.88
CA GLY A 212 -15.73 0.70 -5.54
C GLY A 212 -17.23 1.00 -5.41
N GLN A 213 -17.80 1.90 -6.22
CA GLN A 213 -19.25 2.09 -6.28
C GLN A 213 -19.97 1.00 -7.10
N CYS A 214 -19.22 0.28 -7.93
CA CYS A 214 -19.69 -0.89 -8.67
C CYS A 214 -19.55 -2.20 -7.87
N TYR A 215 -19.01 -2.12 -6.66
CA TYR A 215 -18.87 -3.26 -5.76
C TYR A 215 -20.20 -3.49 -5.03
N ILE A 216 -20.60 -4.75 -4.84
CA ILE A 216 -21.64 -5.08 -3.87
C ILE A 216 -20.95 -5.17 -2.51
N PRO A 217 -21.14 -4.18 -1.64
CA PRO A 217 -20.89 -4.38 -0.22
C PRO A 217 -21.70 -5.58 0.25
N ASP A 218 -21.07 -6.46 1.02
CA ASP A 218 -21.83 -7.43 1.81
C ASP A 218 -22.82 -6.70 2.74
N ASP A 219 -23.69 -7.46 3.41
CA ASP A 219 -24.72 -6.84 4.27
C ASP A 219 -24.08 -5.95 5.35
N GLU A 220 -22.85 -6.24 5.76
CA GLU A 220 -22.10 -5.46 6.75
C GLU A 220 -21.74 -4.05 6.25
N GLU A 221 -21.29 -3.96 5.01
CA GLU A 221 -20.90 -2.69 4.38
C GLU A 221 -22.11 -1.87 3.89
N LYS A 222 -23.26 -2.50 3.61
CA LYS A 222 -24.53 -1.78 3.33
C LYS A 222 -25.03 -1.02 4.55
N GLU A 223 -24.98 -1.66 5.72
CA GLU A 223 -25.32 -1.02 7.00
C GLU A 223 -24.51 0.27 7.22
N GLU A 224 -23.25 0.30 6.80
CA GLU A 224 -22.42 1.49 6.87
C GLU A 224 -22.83 2.60 5.91
N ALA A 225 -23.08 2.27 4.63
CA ALA A 225 -23.49 3.29 3.66
C ALA A 225 -24.78 3.99 4.09
N GLU A 226 -25.73 3.23 4.63
CA GLU A 226 -26.95 3.76 5.24
C GLU A 226 -26.64 4.61 6.49
N TRP A 227 -25.73 4.16 7.35
CA TRP A 227 -25.30 4.91 8.51
C TRP A 227 -24.66 6.27 8.14
N LEU A 228 -23.74 6.30 7.18
CA LEU A 228 -23.10 7.54 6.68
C LEU A 228 -24.12 8.51 6.09
N GLU A 229 -25.08 8.01 5.32
CA GLU A 229 -26.16 8.81 4.74
C GLU A 229 -27.08 9.39 5.83
N ASN A 230 -27.34 8.63 6.90
CA ASN A 230 -28.09 9.08 8.07
C ASN A 230 -27.32 10.11 8.91
N GLN A 231 -26.01 9.95 9.07
CA GLN A 231 -25.13 10.93 9.72
C GLN A 231 -25.13 12.27 8.96
N ARG A 232 -25.07 12.24 7.62
CA ARG A 232 -25.21 13.46 6.78
C ARG A 232 -26.56 14.16 6.96
N LYS A 233 -27.60 13.42 7.33
CA LYS A 233 -28.93 13.94 7.66
C LYS A 233 -29.06 14.39 9.12
N GLY A 234 -27.99 14.29 9.91
CA GLY A 234 -27.95 14.67 11.33
C GLY A 234 -28.65 13.68 12.24
N ILE A 235 -28.81 12.42 11.82
CA ILE A 235 -29.43 11.36 12.62
C ILE A 235 -28.32 10.63 13.38
N ASP A 236 -28.41 10.67 14.71
CA ASP A 236 -27.44 10.03 15.60
C ASP A 236 -27.77 8.54 15.75
N LEU A 237 -27.04 7.70 15.01
CA LEU A 237 -27.10 6.23 15.07
C LEU A 237 -25.73 5.70 15.54
N PRO A 238 -25.69 4.59 16.29
CA PRO A 238 -24.44 3.94 16.69
C PRO A 238 -23.64 3.50 15.46
N SER A 239 -22.30 3.52 15.57
CA SER A 239 -21.41 3.17 14.47
C SER A 239 -21.59 1.71 14.06
N PRO A 240 -21.67 1.40 12.75
CA PRO A 240 -21.77 0.01 12.26
C PRO A 240 -20.54 -0.83 12.66
N TRP A 241 -19.43 -0.17 12.97
CA TRP A 241 -18.17 -0.80 13.34
C TRP A 241 -18.07 -1.17 14.81
N GLU A 242 -18.93 -0.63 15.68
CA GLU A 242 -18.81 -0.75 17.14
C GLU A 242 -18.84 -2.21 17.60
N ASN A 243 -19.78 -2.99 17.06
CA ASN A 243 -19.98 -4.39 17.39
C ASN A 243 -19.13 -5.37 16.55
N ARG A 244 -18.38 -4.87 15.57
CA ARG A 244 -17.51 -5.72 14.73
C ARG A 244 -16.29 -6.16 15.53
N GLN A 245 -15.70 -7.29 15.14
CA GLN A 245 -14.50 -7.81 15.80
C GLN A 245 -13.33 -6.81 15.66
N SER A 246 -12.65 -6.50 16.76
CA SER A 246 -11.38 -5.77 16.74
C SER A 246 -10.21 -6.73 16.54
N PHE A 247 -9.07 -6.22 16.07
CA PHE A 247 -7.81 -6.95 16.19
C PHE A 247 -7.55 -7.38 17.65
N SER A 248 -6.86 -8.52 17.79
CA SER A 248 -6.45 -9.04 19.10
C SER A 248 -5.49 -8.07 19.78
N ASP A 249 -5.72 -7.81 21.07
CA ASP A 249 -4.83 -7.08 21.97
C ASP A 249 -3.82 -7.99 22.69
N PHE A 250 -3.78 -9.28 22.32
CA PHE A 250 -2.85 -10.24 22.90
C PHE A 250 -1.38 -9.83 22.67
N GLU A 251 -0.61 -9.84 23.76
CA GLU A 251 0.82 -9.55 23.76
C GLU A 251 1.62 -10.81 24.14
N PRO A 252 2.35 -11.44 23.20
CA PRO A 252 3.12 -12.64 23.47
C PRO A 252 4.33 -12.39 24.37
N VAL A 253 4.83 -11.15 24.41
CA VAL A 253 5.98 -10.74 25.21
C VAL A 253 5.64 -9.46 25.96
N SER A 254 5.89 -9.45 27.27
CA SER A 254 5.75 -8.27 28.12
C SER A 254 7.12 -7.66 28.39
N ILE A 255 7.38 -6.49 27.82
CA ILE A 255 8.65 -5.77 27.99
C ILE A 255 8.47 -4.65 29.03
N PRO A 256 9.24 -4.64 30.14
CA PRO A 256 9.15 -3.58 31.13
C PRO A 256 9.79 -2.28 30.65
N VAL A 257 9.15 -1.14 30.94
CA VAL A 257 9.72 0.20 30.72
C VAL A 257 10.62 0.54 31.90
N SER A 258 11.91 0.76 31.65
CA SER A 258 12.92 0.95 32.69
C SER A 258 13.38 2.41 32.83
N GLN A 259 13.37 3.18 31.74
CA GLN A 259 13.85 4.55 31.66
C GLN A 259 12.80 5.42 30.93
N PRO A 260 11.66 5.72 31.57
CA PRO A 260 10.48 6.23 30.89
C PRO A 260 10.71 7.58 30.22
N ILE A 261 10.29 7.70 28.96
CA ILE A 261 10.18 8.98 28.26
C ILE A 261 9.13 9.86 28.95
N ARG A 262 9.43 11.16 29.05
CA ARG A 262 8.51 12.14 29.62
C ARG A 262 7.21 12.19 28.80
N ARG A 263 6.07 12.09 29.51
CA ARG A 263 4.72 12.30 28.97
C ARG A 263 4.21 13.71 29.27
N THR A 264 3.44 14.29 28.37
CA THR A 264 2.72 15.55 28.53
C THR A 264 1.31 15.45 27.93
N GLY A 265 0.39 16.29 28.42
CA GLY A 265 -0.91 16.49 27.79
C GLY A 265 -0.81 17.22 26.45
N TYR A 266 -1.95 17.64 25.92
CA TYR A 266 -2.04 18.40 24.68
C TYR A 266 -1.05 19.56 24.63
N MET A 267 -0.41 19.74 23.48
CA MET A 267 0.56 20.80 23.24
C MET A 267 0.19 21.52 21.93
N ASP A 268 0.02 22.83 22.00
CA ASP A 268 -0.14 23.66 20.81
C ASP A 268 1.20 23.92 20.10
N ILE A 269 1.14 24.37 18.85
CA ILE A 269 2.32 24.63 18.01
C ILE A 269 3.31 25.62 18.66
N HIS A 270 2.82 26.64 19.37
CA HIS A 270 3.69 27.64 20.03
C HIS A 270 4.44 27.06 21.22
N SER A 271 3.78 26.22 22.01
CA SER A 271 4.36 25.54 23.17
C SER A 271 5.38 24.51 22.72
N PHE A 272 5.10 23.80 21.62
CA PHE A 272 6.04 22.85 21.03
C PHE A 272 7.24 23.56 20.40
N GLN A 273 7.05 24.64 19.63
CA GLN A 273 8.19 25.45 19.14
C GLN A 273 9.06 25.95 20.29
N ARG A 274 8.45 26.43 21.38
CA ARG A 274 9.22 26.85 22.57
C ARG A 274 9.99 25.69 23.21
N TYR A 275 9.44 24.48 23.20
CA TYR A 275 10.14 23.28 23.66
C TYR A 275 11.36 22.97 22.78
N LEU A 276 11.21 23.05 21.46
CA LEU A 276 12.29 22.87 20.48
C LEU A 276 13.39 23.94 20.62
N ASP A 277 13.00 25.21 20.79
CA ASP A 277 13.93 26.35 20.92
C ASP A 277 14.70 26.39 22.24
N ARG A 278 14.17 25.73 23.27
CA ARG A 278 14.71 25.76 24.64
C ARG A 278 15.03 24.35 25.13
N PRO A 279 15.95 23.64 24.46
CA PRO A 279 16.32 22.31 24.89
C PRO A 279 16.91 22.37 26.29
N VAL A 280 16.53 21.39 27.13
CA VAL A 280 17.05 21.22 28.50
C VAL A 280 18.58 21.20 28.48
N HIS A 281 19.15 20.60 27.43
CA HIS A 281 20.57 20.55 27.17
C HIS A 281 20.90 21.30 25.88
N LYS A 282 21.52 22.48 26.01
CA LYS A 282 21.92 23.34 24.88
C LYS A 282 22.83 22.65 23.86
N THR A 283 23.54 21.60 24.28
CA THR A 283 24.47 20.84 23.45
C THR A 283 23.83 19.65 22.75
N THR A 284 22.70 19.14 23.25
CA THR A 284 22.11 17.89 22.74
C THR A 284 20.78 18.05 22.02
N GLY A 285 20.19 19.24 22.02
CA GLY A 285 18.91 19.51 21.38
C GLY A 285 17.71 19.03 22.20
N ALA A 286 16.54 19.02 21.56
CA ALA A 286 15.31 18.55 22.19
C ALA A 286 15.41 17.06 22.53
N LEU A 287 14.73 16.65 23.61
CA LEU A 287 14.65 15.24 24.03
C LEU A 287 13.37 14.59 23.47
N PRO A 288 13.29 13.25 23.41
CA PRO A 288 12.06 12.54 23.12
C PRO A 288 10.95 12.95 24.09
N LEU A 289 9.73 13.04 23.59
CA LEU A 289 8.57 13.48 24.34
C LEU A 289 7.32 12.76 23.85
N ILE A 290 6.50 12.27 24.75
CA ILE A 290 5.18 11.71 24.41
C ILE A 290 4.12 12.77 24.68
N ILE A 291 3.33 13.07 23.65
CA ILE A 291 2.24 14.05 23.67
C ILE A 291 0.93 13.26 23.57
N THR A 292 0.05 13.46 24.55
CA THR A 292 -1.29 12.83 24.63
C THR A 292 -2.36 13.86 24.29
N GLY A 293 -3.53 13.43 23.79
CA GLY A 293 -4.62 14.35 23.46
C GLY A 293 -4.47 15.08 22.12
N LEU A 294 -3.36 14.88 21.39
CA LEU A 294 -3.09 15.59 20.14
C LEU A 294 -3.97 15.10 18.98
N VAL A 295 -4.23 13.80 18.95
CA VAL A 295 -4.86 13.10 17.81
C VAL A 295 -6.16 12.39 18.18
N ASP A 296 -6.64 12.51 19.43
CA ASP A 296 -7.84 11.83 19.94
C ASP A 296 -9.11 12.11 19.10
N HIS A 297 -9.10 13.20 18.33
CA HIS A 297 -10.18 13.60 17.44
C HIS A 297 -10.15 12.90 16.06
N TRP A 298 -9.12 12.10 15.76
CA TRP A 298 -9.01 11.41 14.48
C TRP A 298 -10.15 10.39 14.30
N PRO A 299 -10.83 10.39 13.15
CA PRO A 299 -11.75 9.31 12.78
C PRO A 299 -11.13 7.92 12.94
N ALA A 300 -9.84 7.77 12.62
CA ALA A 300 -9.09 6.51 12.76
C ALA A 300 -9.15 5.87 14.17
N LEU A 301 -9.35 6.69 15.21
CA LEU A 301 -9.48 6.28 16.61
C LEU A 301 -10.94 6.21 17.09
N THR A 302 -11.88 6.71 16.28
CA THR A 302 -13.27 6.95 16.70
C THR A 302 -14.27 6.39 15.69
N THR A 303 -14.77 7.22 14.75
CA THR A 303 -15.88 6.88 13.86
C THR A 303 -15.50 5.92 12.74
N HIS A 304 -14.23 5.91 12.35
CA HIS A 304 -13.62 5.11 11.29
C HIS A 304 -12.51 4.23 11.89
N PRO A 305 -12.84 3.30 12.81
CA PRO A 305 -11.86 2.69 13.69
C PRO A 305 -10.95 1.73 12.93
N TRP A 306 -9.68 2.10 12.76
CA TRP A 306 -8.67 1.23 12.12
C TRP A 306 -8.39 -0.05 12.91
N SER A 307 -8.83 -0.11 14.16
CA SER A 307 -8.77 -1.33 14.98
C SER A 307 -9.72 -2.44 14.51
N LYS A 308 -10.64 -2.13 13.58
CA LYS A 308 -11.60 -3.07 13.01
C LYS A 308 -11.10 -3.55 11.63
N PRO A 309 -10.77 -4.84 11.45
CA PRO A 309 -10.34 -5.37 10.15
C PRO A 309 -11.39 -5.14 9.05
N SER A 310 -12.68 -5.22 9.39
CA SER A 310 -13.78 -4.99 8.46
C SER A 310 -13.78 -3.57 7.87
N TYR A 311 -13.46 -2.55 8.68
CA TYR A 311 -13.29 -1.17 8.19
C TYR A 311 -12.12 -1.05 7.21
N LEU A 312 -10.98 -1.67 7.53
CA LEU A 312 -9.81 -1.65 6.66
C LEU A 312 -10.06 -2.41 5.35
N PHE A 313 -10.81 -3.52 5.38
CA PHE A 313 -11.24 -4.24 4.18
C PHE A 313 -12.14 -3.37 3.31
N HIS A 314 -13.10 -2.67 3.89
CA HIS A 314 -13.95 -1.72 3.16
C HIS A 314 -13.11 -0.64 2.44
N CYS A 315 -12.20 0.02 3.16
CA CYS A 315 -11.27 1.02 2.60
C CYS A 315 -10.34 0.47 1.51
N THR A 316 -10.16 -0.86 1.47
CA THR A 316 -9.29 -1.56 0.53
C THR A 316 -10.08 -2.38 -0.50
N LEU A 317 -11.33 -2.01 -0.80
CA LEU A 317 -12.17 -2.66 -1.81
C LEU A 317 -12.36 -4.17 -1.52
N GLY A 318 -12.73 -4.48 -0.28
CA GLY A 318 -12.80 -5.82 0.25
C GLY A 318 -11.42 -6.48 0.42
N GLY A 319 -10.38 -5.70 0.75
CA GLY A 319 -9.02 -6.22 0.94
C GLY A 319 -8.18 -6.44 -0.32
N ARG A 320 -8.63 -5.98 -1.50
CA ARG A 320 -7.95 -6.24 -2.79
C ARG A 320 -6.84 -5.28 -3.14
N ARG A 321 -6.73 -4.15 -2.45
CA ARG A 321 -5.62 -3.23 -2.67
C ARG A 321 -4.30 -3.94 -2.44
N LEU A 322 -3.34 -3.74 -3.33
CA LEU A 322 -2.00 -4.29 -3.17
C LEU A 322 -1.21 -3.47 -2.16
N VAL A 323 -0.47 -4.13 -1.29
CA VAL A 323 0.42 -3.49 -0.31
C VAL A 323 1.79 -4.17 -0.31
N PRO A 324 2.88 -3.39 -0.27
CA PRO A 324 4.21 -3.95 -0.09
C PRO A 324 4.36 -4.41 1.36
N VAL A 325 4.86 -5.64 1.54
CA VAL A 325 5.14 -6.21 2.85
C VAL A 325 6.58 -6.72 2.88
N GLU A 326 7.27 -6.41 3.95
CA GLU A 326 8.54 -7.02 4.30
C GLU A 326 8.28 -8.39 4.93
N ILE A 327 8.86 -9.44 4.37
CA ILE A 327 8.77 -10.81 4.89
C ILE A 327 10.10 -11.16 5.56
N GLY A 328 10.02 -11.60 6.81
CA GLY A 328 11.17 -11.95 7.64
C GLY A 328 11.15 -11.24 8.99
N ARG A 329 12.10 -11.57 9.87
CA ARG A 329 12.18 -10.98 11.21
C ARG A 329 12.54 -9.49 11.19
N SER A 330 13.48 -9.12 10.33
CA SER A 330 14.09 -7.79 10.30
C SER A 330 14.82 -7.57 8.97
N TYR A 331 14.89 -6.33 8.48
CA TYR A 331 15.58 -5.98 7.23
C TYR A 331 17.11 -6.14 7.27
N VAL A 332 17.68 -6.40 8.45
CA VAL A 332 19.12 -6.72 8.59
C VAL A 332 19.42 -8.22 8.69
N ASP A 333 18.39 -9.08 8.66
CA ASP A 333 18.53 -10.52 8.82
C ASP A 333 18.59 -11.23 7.45
N GLU A 334 19.33 -12.35 7.35
CA GLU A 334 19.30 -13.19 6.15
C GLU A 334 17.90 -13.78 5.93
N GLY A 335 17.46 -13.86 4.67
CA GLY A 335 16.11 -14.33 4.32
C GLY A 335 15.04 -13.24 4.30
N TRP A 336 15.38 -11.98 4.66
CA TRP A 336 14.48 -10.85 4.45
C TRP A 336 14.20 -10.62 2.96
N GLY A 337 12.93 -10.36 2.64
CA GLY A 337 12.48 -10.02 1.30
C GLY A 337 11.31 -9.06 1.31
N GLN A 338 10.96 -8.55 0.14
CA GLN A 338 9.76 -7.74 -0.05
C GLN A 338 8.83 -8.41 -1.06
N GLU A 339 7.56 -8.48 -0.71
CA GLU A 339 6.51 -9.01 -1.57
C GLU A 339 5.38 -8.00 -1.74
N LEU A 340 4.68 -8.09 -2.87
CA LEU A 340 3.50 -7.28 -3.13
C LEU A 340 2.28 -8.19 -3.14
N ILE A 341 1.54 -8.18 -2.03
CA ILE A 341 0.37 -9.04 -1.80
C ILE A 341 -0.89 -8.21 -1.64
N THR A 342 -2.05 -8.86 -1.67
CA THR A 342 -3.31 -8.16 -1.37
C THR A 342 -3.42 -7.87 0.12
N PHE A 343 -4.11 -6.79 0.49
CA PHE A 343 -4.36 -6.44 1.89
C PHE A 343 -5.12 -7.55 2.64
N GLN A 344 -6.03 -8.26 1.97
CA GLN A 344 -6.74 -9.42 2.50
C GLN A 344 -5.79 -10.57 2.82
N GLU A 345 -4.90 -10.90 1.89
CA GLU A 345 -3.88 -11.93 2.06
C GLU A 345 -2.92 -11.56 3.20
N PHE A 346 -2.52 -10.29 3.30
CA PHE A 346 -1.69 -9.81 4.40
C PHE A 346 -2.32 -10.06 5.77
N ILE A 347 -3.59 -9.68 5.96
CA ILE A 347 -4.27 -9.91 7.23
C ILE A 347 -4.53 -11.40 7.47
N SER A 348 -5.10 -12.09 6.47
CA SER A 348 -5.56 -13.47 6.63
C SER A 348 -4.42 -14.47 6.85
N SER A 349 -3.23 -14.20 6.27
CA SER A 349 -2.09 -15.10 6.38
C SER A 349 -1.23 -14.82 7.62
N TYR A 350 -1.12 -13.56 8.07
CA TYR A 350 -0.11 -13.15 9.06
C TYR A 350 -0.67 -12.66 10.40
N PHE A 351 -1.98 -12.38 10.52
CA PHE A 351 -2.57 -11.83 11.76
C PHE A 351 -3.34 -12.88 12.58
N VAL A 352 -3.31 -14.15 12.14
CA VAL A 352 -3.98 -15.25 12.84
C VAL A 352 -3.22 -15.53 14.14
N PRO A 353 -3.90 -15.48 15.32
CA PRO A 353 -3.28 -15.89 16.58
C PRO A 353 -2.79 -17.33 16.49
N GLU A 354 -1.67 -17.65 17.15
CA GLU A 354 -1.21 -19.04 17.35
C GLU A 354 -2.20 -19.84 18.24
N LEU A 355 -3.39 -20.10 17.74
CA LEU A 355 -4.35 -21.00 18.36
C LEU A 355 -4.21 -22.37 17.65
N ASP A 356 -3.83 -23.36 18.46
CA ASP A 356 -3.66 -24.79 18.17
C ASP A 356 -2.34 -25.28 17.55
N SER A 357 -1.29 -25.24 18.38
CA SER A 357 -0.20 -26.24 18.36
C SER A 357 -0.65 -27.64 18.87
N SER A 358 -1.95 -27.90 18.92
CA SER A 358 -2.54 -29.15 19.45
C SER A 358 -3.06 -30.12 18.37
N SER A 359 -3.09 -29.73 17.09
CA SER A 359 -3.52 -30.62 16.00
C SER A 359 -2.42 -30.88 14.96
N SER A 360 -1.88 -32.11 15.00
CA SER A 360 -1.01 -32.78 14.01
C SER A 360 0.50 -32.46 14.05
N PRO A 361 1.33 -33.38 14.56
CA PRO A 361 2.80 -33.21 14.68
C PRO A 361 3.58 -33.51 13.39
N SER A 362 2.98 -33.38 12.20
CA SER A 362 3.62 -33.79 10.93
C SER A 362 3.74 -32.69 9.87
N ALA A 363 3.39 -31.44 10.17
CA ALA A 363 3.86 -30.29 9.41
C ALA A 363 4.91 -29.58 10.28
N ALA A 364 6.16 -29.70 9.85
CA ALA A 364 7.34 -29.32 10.61
C ALA A 364 7.30 -27.86 11.06
N LYS A 365 7.99 -27.61 12.18
CA LYS A 365 8.46 -26.32 12.70
C LYS A 365 9.12 -25.47 11.59
N GLN A 366 8.32 -24.79 10.79
CA GLN A 366 8.72 -23.56 10.12
C GLN A 366 8.07 -22.45 10.94
N GLN A 367 8.90 -21.68 11.64
CA GLN A 367 8.46 -20.40 12.18
C GLN A 367 7.85 -19.64 11.01
N ARG A 368 6.55 -19.35 11.05
CA ARG A 368 5.93 -18.59 9.97
C ARG A 368 6.62 -17.23 9.92
N ASP A 369 7.12 -16.86 8.75
CA ASP A 369 7.75 -15.56 8.56
C ASP A 369 6.77 -14.46 8.96
N ILE A 370 7.27 -13.46 9.67
CA ILE A 370 6.49 -12.27 10.02
C ILE A 370 6.41 -11.39 8.77
N ALA A 371 5.23 -10.83 8.50
CA ALA A 371 5.04 -9.84 7.46
C ALA A 371 4.83 -8.46 8.08
N TYR A 372 5.50 -7.44 7.54
CA TYR A 372 5.41 -6.07 8.03
C TYR A 372 5.24 -5.08 6.89
N LEU A 373 4.11 -4.37 6.85
CA LEU A 373 3.95 -3.19 6.00
C LEU A 373 4.68 -2.04 6.69
N ALA A 374 5.96 -1.88 6.35
CA ALA A 374 6.85 -0.91 6.95
C ALA A 374 7.15 0.26 6.00
N GLN A 375 7.22 1.46 6.56
CA GLN A 375 7.71 2.66 5.87
C GLN A 375 7.06 2.95 4.50
N HIS A 376 5.78 2.63 4.33
CA HIS A 376 5.07 2.79 3.06
C HIS A 376 4.17 4.03 3.08
N PRO A 377 4.15 4.88 2.03
CA PRO A 377 3.19 5.98 1.89
C PRO A 377 1.76 5.48 1.56
N LEU A 378 1.24 4.52 2.34
CA LEU A 378 -0.05 3.85 2.18
C LEU A 378 -1.21 4.85 2.09
N LEU A 379 -1.15 5.92 2.88
CA LEU A 379 -2.19 6.94 2.93
C LEU A 379 -2.26 7.73 1.62
N SER A 380 -1.15 7.89 0.91
CA SER A 380 -1.25 8.41 -0.45
C SER A 380 -2.05 7.43 -1.30
N GLN A 381 -1.68 6.15 -1.30
CA GLN A 381 -2.27 5.11 -2.14
C GLN A 381 -3.75 4.88 -1.84
N ILE A 382 -4.19 5.01 -0.59
CA ILE A 382 -5.55 4.75 -0.15
C ILE A 382 -6.16 6.04 0.43
N PRO A 383 -6.78 6.89 -0.41
CA PRO A 383 -7.33 8.18 0.03
C PRO A 383 -8.38 8.08 1.15
N ALA A 384 -9.13 6.98 1.22
CA ALA A 384 -10.09 6.74 2.30
C ALA A 384 -9.40 6.81 3.68
N LEU A 385 -8.32 6.05 3.87
CA LEU A 385 -7.52 6.09 5.10
C LEU A 385 -6.86 7.45 5.32
N ARG A 386 -6.40 8.14 4.26
CA ARG A 386 -5.85 9.50 4.40
C ARG A 386 -6.86 10.48 4.97
N ASN A 387 -8.15 10.31 4.70
CA ASN A 387 -9.20 11.19 5.20
C ASN A 387 -9.52 10.95 6.69
N ASP A 388 -9.04 9.86 7.28
CA ASP A 388 -9.29 9.51 8.68
C ASP A 388 -8.31 10.15 9.66
N ILE A 389 -7.31 10.87 9.14
CA ILE A 389 -6.28 11.53 9.93
C ILE A 389 -6.00 12.94 9.42
N THR A 390 -5.43 13.76 10.28
CA THR A 390 -4.90 15.09 9.96
C THR A 390 -3.39 15.11 10.17
N ILE A 391 -2.67 15.98 9.47
CA ILE A 391 -1.26 16.23 9.79
C ILE A 391 -1.25 17.05 11.08
N PRO A 392 -0.58 16.62 12.17
CA PRO A 392 -0.52 17.41 13.38
C PRO A 392 0.13 18.76 13.13
N ASP A 393 -0.45 19.84 13.65
CA ASP A 393 0.06 21.22 13.48
C ASP A 393 1.53 21.36 13.92
N LEU A 394 1.97 20.49 14.83
CA LEU A 394 3.34 20.43 15.33
C LEU A 394 4.38 20.17 14.22
N CYS A 395 4.00 19.52 13.12
CA CYS A 395 4.87 19.30 11.96
C CYS A 395 5.14 20.58 11.14
N HIS A 396 4.47 21.69 11.47
CA HIS A 396 4.72 23.00 10.85
C HIS A 396 5.57 23.93 11.73
N THR A 397 6.27 23.36 12.71
CA THR A 397 7.31 24.06 13.48
C THR A 397 8.59 24.20 12.66
N CYS A 398 9.48 25.09 13.09
CA CYS A 398 10.85 25.22 12.55
C CYS A 398 11.83 24.61 13.57
N PRO A 399 12.04 23.28 13.57
CA PRO A 399 12.90 22.66 14.54
C PRO A 399 14.38 23.04 14.30
N PRO A 400 15.22 23.12 15.35
CA PRO A 400 16.62 23.41 15.17
C PRO A 400 17.36 22.26 14.46
N PRO A 401 18.47 22.54 13.75
CA PRO A 401 19.28 21.51 13.13
C PRO A 401 19.93 20.60 14.18
N ASN A 402 20.19 19.35 13.81
CA ASN A 402 20.88 18.41 14.68
C ASN A 402 22.36 18.83 14.89
N PRO A 403 22.82 19.11 16.12
CA PRO A 403 24.22 19.46 16.37
C PRO A 403 25.20 18.30 16.13
N PHE A 404 24.73 17.05 16.05
CA PHE A 404 25.55 15.86 15.83
C PHE A 404 25.55 15.37 14.39
N ASN A 405 24.67 15.89 13.52
CA ASN A 405 24.67 15.48 12.13
C ASN A 405 25.88 16.10 11.42
N LYS A 406 26.81 15.24 10.97
CA LYS A 406 28.00 15.62 10.20
C LYS A 406 27.85 15.39 8.70
N GLY A 407 26.73 14.78 8.29
CA GLY A 407 26.41 14.52 6.89
C GLY A 407 25.87 15.76 6.17
N PRO A 408 25.56 15.65 4.88
CA PRO A 408 24.80 16.68 4.18
C PRO A 408 23.47 16.89 4.90
N ALA A 409 23.00 18.15 4.91
CA ALA A 409 21.66 18.45 5.40
C ALA A 409 20.64 17.61 4.61
N ALA A 410 19.63 17.10 5.31
CA ALA A 410 18.48 16.50 4.64
C ALA A 410 17.83 17.53 3.71
N GLU A 411 17.27 17.06 2.60
CA GLU A 411 16.49 17.90 1.70
C GLU A 411 15.36 18.57 2.49
N GLU A 412 15.17 19.87 2.29
CA GLU A 412 14.06 20.61 2.89
C GLU A 412 12.74 20.08 2.30
N LEU A 413 11.80 19.75 3.17
CA LEU A 413 10.52 19.20 2.75
C LEU A 413 9.49 20.31 2.57
N ASP A 414 8.85 20.37 1.41
CA ASP A 414 7.72 21.28 1.18
C ASP A 414 6.53 20.93 2.09
N GLU A 415 6.32 19.63 2.35
CA GLU A 415 5.26 19.11 3.23
C GLU A 415 5.79 17.92 4.05
N PRO A 416 5.23 17.66 5.24
CA PRO A 416 5.60 16.50 6.03
C PRO A 416 5.41 15.18 5.26
N LYS A 417 6.42 14.31 5.29
CA LYS A 417 6.34 12.97 4.69
C LYS A 417 5.62 12.01 5.63
N LEU A 418 4.58 11.34 5.13
CA LEU A 418 3.76 10.41 5.90
C LEU A 418 4.10 8.97 5.51
N ASN A 419 4.35 8.12 6.51
CA ASN A 419 4.47 6.69 6.32
C ASN A 419 3.56 5.92 7.28
N ALA A 420 2.99 4.81 6.81
CA ALA A 420 2.24 3.87 7.60
C ALA A 420 3.12 2.68 8.01
N TRP A 421 2.84 2.16 9.21
CA TRP A 421 3.51 1.01 9.80
C TRP A 421 2.43 0.07 10.31
N PHE A 422 2.18 -1.04 9.63
CA PHE A 422 1.11 -1.97 9.97
C PHE A 422 1.60 -3.42 9.95
N GLY A 423 1.35 -4.16 11.03
CA GLY A 423 1.78 -5.55 11.13
C GLY A 423 1.25 -6.26 12.37
N PRO A 424 1.44 -7.58 12.45
CA PRO A 424 1.07 -8.37 13.61
C PRO A 424 1.98 -8.06 14.81
N SER A 425 1.69 -8.68 15.95
CA SER A 425 2.59 -8.66 17.09
C SER A 425 3.96 -9.23 16.71
N GLY A 426 5.03 -8.64 17.26
CA GLY A 426 6.40 -9.12 17.08
C GLY A 426 7.16 -8.51 15.91
N THR A 427 6.55 -7.68 15.06
CA THR A 427 7.31 -6.93 14.04
C THR A 427 8.36 -6.02 14.69
N ILE A 428 9.57 -6.02 14.14
CA ILE A 428 10.71 -5.26 14.65
C ILE A 428 11.16 -4.25 13.60
N THR A 429 11.40 -3.01 14.05
CA THR A 429 12.24 -2.06 13.34
C THR A 429 13.58 -1.98 14.10
N PRO A 430 14.69 -2.48 13.51
CA PRO A 430 16.03 -2.42 14.08
C PRO A 430 16.44 -1.05 14.57
N LEU A 431 17.47 -1.02 15.43
CA LEU A 431 18.00 0.22 15.98
C LEU A 431 18.63 1.08 14.88
N HIS A 432 18.04 2.23 14.57
CA HIS A 432 18.48 3.10 13.47
C HIS A 432 18.22 4.59 13.75
N THR A 433 18.72 5.48 12.89
CA THR A 433 18.44 6.92 12.89
C THR A 433 17.76 7.36 11.60
N ASP A 434 16.87 8.34 11.72
CA ASP A 434 16.24 9.01 10.59
C ASP A 434 16.85 10.39 10.31
N PRO A 435 16.81 10.86 9.05
CA PRO A 435 17.34 12.16 8.66
C PRO A 435 16.41 13.36 8.99
N TYR A 436 15.19 13.11 9.48
CA TYR A 436 14.18 14.13 9.80
C TYR A 436 13.77 14.06 11.27
N HIS A 437 13.08 15.11 11.75
CA HIS A 437 12.28 14.99 12.98
C HIS A 437 11.05 14.13 12.70
N ASN A 438 10.60 13.36 13.69
CA ASN A 438 9.50 12.42 13.50
C ASN A 438 8.45 12.51 14.63
N LEU A 439 7.17 12.50 14.26
CA LEU A 439 6.04 12.24 15.16
C LEU A 439 5.53 10.86 14.80
N LEU A 440 5.79 9.88 15.67
CA LEU A 440 5.22 8.54 15.55
C LEU A 440 3.92 8.48 16.35
N VAL A 441 2.80 8.45 15.65
CA VAL A 441 1.45 8.36 16.23
C VAL A 441 1.00 6.91 16.25
N GLN A 442 0.58 6.43 17.42
CA GLN A 442 0.03 5.08 17.57
C GLN A 442 -1.49 5.10 17.39
N VAL A 443 -2.02 4.29 16.46
CA VAL A 443 -3.46 4.24 16.13
C VAL A 443 -4.10 2.94 16.62
N VAL A 444 -3.44 1.79 16.41
CA VAL A 444 -3.95 0.47 16.81
C VAL A 444 -2.87 -0.27 17.58
N GLY A 445 -3.24 -0.96 18.66
CA GLY A 445 -2.32 -1.78 19.45
C GLY A 445 -1.22 -0.99 20.14
N ARG A 446 -0.17 -1.69 20.56
CA ARG A 446 0.90 -1.15 21.41
C ARG A 446 2.28 -1.43 20.82
N LYS A 447 3.18 -0.47 20.99
CA LYS A 447 4.58 -0.58 20.55
C LYS A 447 5.53 -0.23 21.68
N TYR A 448 6.51 -1.10 21.92
CA TYR A 448 7.67 -0.75 22.72
C TYR A 448 8.65 0.03 21.84
N VAL A 449 9.15 1.15 22.36
CA VAL A 449 10.16 1.97 21.70
C VAL A 449 11.29 2.24 22.68
N ARG A 450 12.53 2.03 22.24
CA ARG A 450 13.73 2.42 22.96
C ARG A 450 14.54 3.40 22.12
N LEU A 451 15.00 4.49 22.73
CA LEU A 451 15.83 5.50 22.07
C LEU A 451 17.14 5.76 22.80
N TYR A 452 18.19 5.99 22.00
CA TYR A 452 19.51 6.36 22.47
C TYR A 452 19.88 7.74 21.90
N GLY A 453 20.50 8.57 22.73
CA GLY A 453 20.86 9.92 22.34
C GLY A 453 21.87 9.93 21.20
N PRO A 454 21.82 10.93 20.28
CA PRO A 454 22.76 11.04 19.16
C PRO A 454 24.25 11.10 19.60
N TRP A 455 24.53 11.54 20.83
CA TRP A 455 25.88 11.58 21.41
C TRP A 455 26.46 10.20 21.70
N GLU A 456 25.62 9.16 21.81
CA GLU A 456 26.07 7.77 21.96
C GLU A 456 26.46 7.13 20.63
N GLY A 457 26.37 7.85 19.50
CA GLY A 457 26.56 7.29 18.14
C GLY A 457 27.86 6.50 17.92
N ARG A 458 28.93 6.78 18.68
CA ARG A 458 30.17 5.96 18.64
C ARG A 458 30.00 4.56 19.24
N LYS A 459 29.15 4.42 20.25
CA LYS A 459 28.82 3.15 20.91
C LYS A 459 27.72 2.38 20.17
N MET A 460 27.01 3.03 19.24
CA MET A 460 25.93 2.42 18.47
C MET A 460 26.41 1.43 17.40
N ARG A 461 27.72 1.27 17.18
CA ARG A 461 28.26 0.33 16.20
C ARG A 461 27.51 0.44 14.86
N ALA A 462 27.48 1.66 14.32
CA ALA A 462 26.83 1.93 13.05
C ALA A 462 27.41 1.04 11.94
N ARG A 463 26.53 0.42 11.16
CA ARG A 463 26.92 -0.48 10.08
C ARG A 463 27.65 0.24 8.95
N GLY A 464 28.28 -0.53 8.08
CA GLY A 464 29.02 -0.03 6.92
C GLY A 464 28.18 0.04 5.65
N LYS A 465 28.86 -0.09 4.50
CA LYS A 465 28.19 -0.36 3.23
C LYS A 465 28.01 -1.85 3.05
N GLU A 466 26.78 -2.27 2.79
CA GLU A 466 26.40 -3.67 2.59
C GLU A 466 25.68 -3.78 1.24
N GLY A 467 26.13 -4.66 0.34
CA GLY A 467 25.50 -4.80 -0.99
C GLY A 467 25.49 -3.52 -1.86
N GLY A 468 26.32 -2.53 -1.56
CA GLY A 468 26.31 -1.20 -2.22
C GLY A 468 25.34 -0.19 -1.61
N ILE A 469 24.55 -0.59 -0.61
CA ILE A 469 23.64 0.26 0.17
C ILE A 469 24.40 0.78 1.40
N ASP A 470 24.21 2.06 1.71
CA ASP A 470 24.80 2.68 2.91
C ASP A 470 23.90 2.39 4.12
N MET A 471 24.39 1.56 5.04
CA MET A 471 23.67 1.15 6.26
C MET A 471 24.18 1.90 7.50
N SER A 472 24.94 2.99 7.33
CA SER A 472 25.53 3.74 8.46
C SER A 472 24.52 4.44 9.38
N ASN A 473 23.25 4.48 9.01
CA ASN A 473 22.16 4.91 9.87
C ASN A 473 21.56 3.76 10.71
N THR A 474 22.00 2.51 10.52
CA THR A 474 21.50 1.32 11.23
C THR A 474 22.60 0.73 12.11
N SER A 475 22.23 0.26 13.30
CA SER A 475 23.15 -0.31 14.29
C SER A 475 23.41 -1.79 14.05
N GLU A 476 24.59 -2.27 14.44
CA GLU A 476 24.89 -3.69 14.60
C GLU A 476 24.22 -4.30 15.86
N TRP A 477 23.76 -3.48 16.80
CA TRP A 477 23.07 -3.96 17.99
C TRP A 477 21.67 -4.44 17.66
N ASP A 478 21.40 -5.71 17.96
CA ASP A 478 20.05 -6.25 17.99
C ASP A 478 19.51 -6.16 19.43
N VAL A 479 18.77 -5.09 19.72
CA VAL A 479 18.24 -4.81 21.06
C VAL A 479 17.46 -6.00 21.63
N GLY A 480 16.71 -6.73 20.79
CA GLY A 480 15.92 -7.87 21.23
C GLY A 480 16.81 -9.05 21.66
N VAL A 481 17.90 -9.29 20.93
CA VAL A 481 18.89 -10.32 21.28
C VAL A 481 19.73 -9.90 22.50
N GLU A 482 20.20 -8.65 22.55
CA GLU A 482 21.03 -8.17 23.68
C GLU A 482 20.27 -8.17 25.01
N GLU A 483 18.95 -7.95 24.98
CA GLU A 483 18.08 -8.02 26.16
C GLU A 483 17.57 -9.45 26.44
N GLY A 484 17.86 -10.42 25.57
CA GLY A 484 17.44 -11.81 25.71
C GLY A 484 15.95 -12.06 25.42
N TRP A 485 15.28 -11.15 24.70
CA TRP A 485 13.90 -11.32 24.24
C TRP A 485 13.81 -12.21 23.00
N ASP A 486 14.83 -12.15 22.15
CA ASP A 486 14.92 -12.92 20.91
C ASP A 486 16.14 -13.85 20.94
N ARG A 487 16.08 -14.93 20.15
CA ARG A 487 17.25 -15.76 19.86
C ARG A 487 18.05 -15.13 18.72
N ARG A 488 19.37 -15.29 18.73
CA ARG A 488 20.20 -14.89 17.59
C ARG A 488 19.97 -15.87 16.43
N PRO A 489 19.84 -15.40 15.17
CA PRO A 489 19.66 -16.28 14.02
C PRO A 489 20.81 -17.29 13.82
N GLU A 490 22.05 -16.90 14.16
CA GLU A 490 23.27 -17.71 13.99
C GLU A 490 23.49 -18.76 15.10
N ASP A 491 22.72 -18.72 16.20
CA ASP A 491 22.90 -19.62 17.35
C ASP A 491 22.38 -21.06 17.06
N GLU A 492 21.94 -21.39 15.84
CA GLU A 492 21.46 -22.73 15.49
C GLU A 492 22.58 -23.77 15.25
N ASP A 493 23.84 -23.36 14.99
CA ASP A 493 24.88 -24.31 14.52
C ASP A 493 26.23 -24.34 15.28
N GLU A 494 26.56 -23.47 16.24
CA GLU A 494 27.89 -23.52 16.91
C GLU A 494 27.88 -23.38 18.44
N GLU A 495 27.89 -24.53 19.15
CA GLU A 495 28.36 -24.62 20.54
C GLU A 495 29.90 -24.61 20.58
N GLY A 496 30.51 -23.43 20.40
CA GLY A 496 31.94 -23.21 20.53
C GLY A 496 32.34 -22.61 21.89
N GLU A 497 33.00 -23.38 22.76
CA GLU A 497 33.45 -22.94 24.10
C GLU A 497 34.49 -21.78 24.11
N GLY A 498 34.89 -21.26 22.94
CA GLY A 498 35.92 -20.21 22.77
C GLY A 498 35.41 -18.76 22.72
N GLU A 499 34.09 -18.53 22.57
CA GLU A 499 33.53 -17.17 22.35
C GLU A 499 32.93 -16.51 23.61
N ARG A 500 32.92 -17.23 24.73
CA ARG A 500 32.20 -16.81 25.95
C ARG A 500 32.73 -15.49 26.55
N GLY A 501 34.05 -15.26 26.49
CA GLY A 501 34.66 -14.04 27.00
C GLY A 501 34.36 -12.78 26.18
N GLY A 502 34.30 -12.90 24.84
CA GLY A 502 33.92 -11.78 23.97
C GLY A 502 32.42 -11.44 24.04
N LYS A 503 31.58 -12.45 24.33
CA LYS A 503 30.14 -12.26 24.55
C LYS A 503 29.84 -11.47 25.83
N GLU A 504 30.49 -11.79 26.94
CA GLU A 504 30.32 -11.08 28.22
C GLU A 504 30.74 -9.60 28.11
N GLU A 505 31.90 -9.31 27.51
CA GLU A 505 32.35 -7.92 27.29
C GLU A 505 31.38 -7.12 26.39
N ARG A 506 30.82 -7.77 25.35
CA ARG A 506 29.86 -7.16 24.43
C ARG A 506 28.52 -6.86 25.13
N GLU A 507 28.04 -7.77 25.97
CA GLU A 507 26.84 -7.55 26.77
C GLU A 507 27.03 -6.40 27.77
N GLU A 508 28.19 -6.32 28.43
CA GLU A 508 28.53 -5.22 29.33
C GLU A 508 28.57 -3.87 28.59
N GLU A 509 29.20 -3.83 27.40
CA GLU A 509 29.26 -2.61 26.58
C GLU A 509 27.85 -2.09 26.24
N PHE A 510 26.93 -2.97 25.87
CA PHE A 510 25.56 -2.59 25.52
C PHE A 510 24.76 -2.11 26.74
N LYS A 511 24.89 -2.79 27.89
CA LYS A 511 24.19 -2.44 29.13
C LYS A 511 24.61 -1.07 29.67
N ASP A 512 25.84 -0.64 29.40
CA ASP A 512 26.39 0.65 29.83
C ASP A 512 25.93 1.85 28.98
N ILE A 513 25.17 1.62 27.90
CA ILE A 513 24.70 2.71 27.03
C ILE A 513 23.40 3.30 27.59
N PRO A 514 23.36 4.60 27.94
CA PRO A 514 22.14 5.24 28.42
C PRO A 514 21.05 5.29 27.34
N TYR A 515 19.82 4.93 27.71
CA TYR A 515 18.64 5.00 26.85
C TYR A 515 17.44 5.57 27.60
N VAL A 516 16.40 5.89 26.83
CA VAL A 516 15.04 6.11 27.31
C VAL A 516 14.10 5.18 26.56
N ASP A 517 13.02 4.75 27.19
CA ASP A 517 12.06 3.82 26.62
C ASP A 517 10.61 4.18 26.95
N CYS A 518 9.68 3.60 26.19
CA CYS A 518 8.25 3.73 26.44
C CYS A 518 7.46 2.59 25.81
N ILE A 519 6.21 2.46 26.23
CA ILE A 519 5.17 1.77 25.47
C ILE A 519 4.20 2.83 24.95
N LEU A 520 4.00 2.88 23.63
CA LEU A 520 3.01 3.72 22.99
C LEU A 520 1.67 3.00 22.94
N GLU A 521 0.61 3.73 23.27
CA GLU A 521 -0.77 3.26 23.28
C GLU A 521 -1.60 4.06 22.26
N PRO A 522 -2.76 3.56 21.79
CA PRO A 522 -3.59 4.29 20.84
C PRO A 522 -3.89 5.73 21.30
N GLY A 523 -3.58 6.71 20.45
CA GLY A 523 -3.68 8.15 20.75
C GLY A 523 -2.38 8.81 21.21
N ASP A 524 -1.38 8.03 21.64
CA ASP A 524 -0.06 8.57 21.97
C ASP A 524 0.66 9.07 20.70
N THR A 525 1.30 10.24 20.81
CA THR A 525 2.23 10.75 19.80
C THR A 525 3.63 10.86 20.39
N LEU A 526 4.58 10.06 19.87
CA LEU A 526 5.99 10.15 20.24
C LEU A 526 6.74 11.11 19.32
N TYR A 527 7.27 12.18 19.88
CA TYR A 527 8.27 13.00 19.22
C TYR A 527 9.65 12.35 19.31
N ILE A 528 10.23 12.05 18.16
CA ILE A 528 11.60 11.56 17.99
C ILE A 528 12.41 12.69 17.33
N PRO A 529 13.31 13.36 18.08
CA PRO A 529 14.17 14.37 17.50
C PRO A 529 15.12 13.75 16.48
N VAL A 530 15.45 14.50 15.43
CA VAL A 530 16.37 14.04 14.39
C VAL A 530 17.67 13.46 14.95
N GLY A 531 18.12 12.34 14.37
CA GLY A 531 19.36 11.64 14.75
C GLY A 531 19.35 10.88 16.07
N TRP A 532 18.22 10.81 16.78
CA TRP A 532 18.06 9.82 17.85
C TRP A 532 18.00 8.42 17.27
N TRP A 533 18.81 7.53 17.84
CA TRP A 533 18.77 6.11 17.51
C TRP A 533 17.53 5.52 18.15
N HIS A 534 16.72 4.78 17.40
CA HIS A 534 15.49 4.22 17.93
C HIS A 534 15.24 2.80 17.43
N TYR A 535 14.80 1.94 18.34
CA TYR A 535 14.36 0.57 18.13
C TYR A 535 12.87 0.50 18.44
N VAL A 536 12.11 -0.22 17.62
CA VAL A 536 10.66 -0.36 17.77
C VAL A 536 10.26 -1.83 17.68
N ARG A 537 9.41 -2.29 18.60
CA ARG A 537 8.79 -3.62 18.56
C ARG A 537 7.29 -3.52 18.79
N SER A 538 6.49 -4.12 17.92
CA SER A 538 5.04 -4.25 18.12
C SER A 538 4.75 -5.30 19.20
N LEU A 539 4.02 -4.91 20.25
CA LEU A 539 3.64 -5.80 21.35
C LEU A 539 2.33 -6.53 21.08
N SER A 540 1.47 -5.95 20.27
CA SER A 540 0.21 -6.53 19.76
C SER A 540 0.10 -6.22 18.26
N VAL A 541 -1.00 -6.61 17.61
CA VAL A 541 -1.30 -6.12 16.26
C VAL A 541 -1.24 -4.58 16.28
N SER A 542 -0.38 -3.99 15.45
CA SER A 542 -0.06 -2.57 15.55
C SER A 542 -0.23 -1.85 14.23
N PHE A 543 -0.85 -0.66 14.29
CA PHE A 543 -0.89 0.32 13.21
C PHE A 543 -0.42 1.68 13.73
N SER A 544 0.64 2.24 13.15
CA SER A 544 1.17 3.57 13.47
C SER A 544 1.33 4.42 12.22
N VAL A 545 1.30 5.75 12.37
CA VAL A 545 1.59 6.71 11.31
C VAL A 545 2.74 7.60 11.76
N SER A 546 3.79 7.69 10.93
CA SER A 546 4.92 8.59 11.18
C SER A 546 4.84 9.83 10.29
N PHE A 547 5.17 11.00 10.84
CA PHE A 547 5.25 12.27 10.12
C PHE A 547 6.67 12.81 10.21
N TRP A 548 7.34 12.93 9.06
CA TRP A 548 8.70 13.44 8.96
C TRP A 548 8.70 14.90 8.47
N TRP A 549 9.37 15.80 9.19
CA TRP A 549 9.56 17.21 8.81
C TRP A 549 10.93 17.74 9.26
N ASN A 550 11.34 18.89 8.73
CA ASN A 550 12.58 19.58 9.09
C ASN A 550 12.45 21.10 9.08
#